data_AF-A0A7G8WD98-F1
#
_entry.id   AF-A0A7G8WD98-F1
#
_cell.length_a   1.000
_cell.length_b   1.000
_cell.length_c   1.000
_cell.angle_alpha   90.00
_cell.angle_beta   90.00
_cell.angle_gamma   90.00
#
_symmetry.space_group_name_H-M   'P 1'
#
loop_
_entity.id
_entity.type
_entity.pdbx_description
1 polymer ?
#
loop_
_entity_poly.entity_id
_entity_poly.type
_entity_poly.pdbx_seq_one_letter_code
_entity_poly.pdbx_strand_id
1 'polypeptide(L)'
;MIVEENYIQKAGGDSADNVNLSDIRKAILELSKMDDEHGAFWVGIFGPEIDEVVLEVHKDLTLIGNFDGTAENEIKKVAKNWNEVESNFELLLNGNLTELKKRLKKN
;
A
#
# COMPACT_ATOMS: atom_id res chain seq x y z
N MET A 1 -1.28 -11.49 -12.07
CA MET A 1 -1.36 -10.41 -13.07
C MET A 1 0.03 -9.87 -13.32
N ILE A 2 0.22 -9.06 -14.35
CA ILE A 2 1.49 -8.36 -14.59
C ILE A 2 1.35 -6.93 -14.04
N VAL A 3 2.34 -6.49 -13.27
CA VAL A 3 2.50 -5.09 -12.85
C VAL A 3 3.51 -4.46 -13.80
N GLU A 4 3.13 -3.39 -14.49
CA GLU A 4 4.00 -2.70 -15.46
C GLU A 4 4.60 -1.44 -14.85
N GLU A 5 3.82 -0.71 -14.06
CA GLU A 5 4.25 0.54 -13.41
C GLU A 5 3.81 0.53 -11.95
N ASN A 6 4.58 1.20 -11.11
CA ASN A 6 4.23 1.42 -9.71
C ASN A 6 4.91 2.68 -9.18
N TYR A 7 4.34 3.22 -8.10
CA TYR A 7 4.89 4.37 -7.39
C TYR A 7 4.63 4.26 -5.89
N ILE A 8 5.37 5.06 -5.12
CA ILE A 8 5.07 5.38 -3.72
C ILE A 8 4.86 6.88 -3.59
N GLN A 9 3.91 7.29 -2.74
CA GLN A 9 3.74 8.67 -2.34
C GLN A 9 3.49 8.76 -0.84
N LYS A 10 4.15 9.71 -0.19
CA LYS A 10 4.00 9.99 1.24
C LYS A 10 3.07 11.18 1.45
N ALA A 11 2.36 11.21 2.57
CA ALA A 11 1.50 12.34 2.94
C ALA A 11 2.28 13.67 3.02
N GLY A 12 3.59 13.63 3.30
CA GLY A 12 4.49 14.80 3.29
C GLY A 12 4.89 15.31 1.90
N GLY A 13 4.42 14.70 0.80
CA GLY A 13 4.64 15.18 -0.57
C GLY A 13 5.80 14.53 -1.33
N ASP A 14 6.63 13.71 -0.68
CA ASP A 14 7.64 12.91 -1.36
C ASP A 14 6.99 11.80 -2.20
N SER A 15 7.47 11.59 -3.43
CA SER A 15 7.09 10.47 -4.27
C SER A 15 8.28 9.85 -5.02
N ALA A 16 8.12 8.60 -5.43
CA ALA A 16 9.07 7.90 -6.30
C ALA A 16 8.36 6.85 -7.14
N ASP A 17 8.84 6.65 -8.37
CA ASP A 17 8.37 5.62 -9.30
C ASP A 17 9.28 4.39 -9.28
N ASN A 18 8.80 3.27 -9.82
CA ASN A 18 9.57 2.02 -9.97
C ASN A 18 10.12 1.50 -8.64
N VAL A 19 9.29 1.57 -7.60
CA VAL A 19 9.62 1.15 -6.24
C VAL A 19 9.66 -0.35 -6.10
N ASN A 20 10.52 -0.81 -5.20
CA ASN A 20 10.62 -2.21 -4.79
C ASN A 20 10.39 -2.35 -3.28
N LEU A 21 10.42 -3.59 -2.78
CA LEU A 21 10.18 -3.88 -1.37
C LEU A 21 11.17 -3.17 -0.43
N SER A 22 12.41 -2.89 -0.87
CA SER A 22 13.36 -2.12 -0.06
C SER A 22 12.92 -0.68 0.14
N ASP A 23 12.23 -0.08 -0.84
CA ASP A 23 11.75 1.30 -0.73
C ASP A 23 10.53 1.36 0.19
N ILE A 24 9.68 0.33 0.17
CA ILE A 24 8.59 0.16 1.14
C ILE A 24 9.14 0.06 2.57
N ARG A 25 10.18 -0.75 2.79
CA ARG A 25 10.83 -0.87 4.10
C ARG A 25 11.37 0.47 4.60
N LYS A 26 11.95 1.29 3.72
CA LYS A 26 12.40 2.64 4.08
C LYS A 26 11.22 3.53 4.47
N ALA A 27 10.14 3.52 3.68
CA ALA A 27 8.94 4.30 3.96
C ALA A 27 8.30 3.91 5.29
N ILE A 28 8.21 2.61 5.63
CA ILE A 28 7.74 2.13 6.94
C ILE A 28 8.61 2.66 8.08
N LEU A 29 9.94 2.59 7.93
CA LEU A 29 10.87 3.09 8.95
C LEU A 29 10.76 4.60 9.16
N GLU A 30 10.53 5.36 8.10
CA GLU A 30 10.32 6.80 8.16
C GLU A 30 8.96 7.15 8.79
N LEU A 31 7.90 6.47 8.37
CA LEU A 31 6.53 6.63 8.89
C LEU A 31 6.47 6.51 10.41
N SER A 32 7.21 5.55 10.98
CA SER A 32 7.28 5.34 12.43
C SER A 32 7.84 6.53 13.22
N LYS A 33 8.54 7.45 12.55
CA LYS A 33 9.20 8.63 13.13
C LYS A 33 8.47 9.94 12.83
N MET A 34 7.45 9.91 11.97
CA MET A 34 6.66 11.09 11.60
C MET A 34 5.69 11.46 12.71
N ASP A 35 5.29 12.72 12.75
CA ASP A 35 4.12 13.15 13.54
C ASP A 35 2.84 12.53 12.97
N ASP A 36 1.73 12.68 13.70
CA ASP A 36 0.47 12.04 13.32
C ASP A 36 -0.18 12.71 12.10
N GLU A 37 0.21 13.94 11.76
CA GLU A 37 -0.30 14.70 10.60
C GLU A 37 0.28 14.19 9.27
N HIS A 38 1.55 13.76 9.27
CA HIS A 38 2.23 13.20 8.10
C HIS A 38 2.31 11.66 8.13
N GLY A 39 1.54 11.04 9.02
CA GLY A 39 1.61 9.62 9.33
C GLY A 39 0.98 8.68 8.30
N ALA A 40 1.15 8.91 6.99
CA ALA A 40 0.70 7.97 5.95
C ALA A 40 1.58 7.92 4.69
N PHE A 41 1.57 6.78 4.01
CA PHE A 41 2.01 6.66 2.61
C PHE A 41 1.15 5.65 1.86
N TRP A 42 1.14 5.72 0.53
CA TRP A 42 0.46 4.78 -0.34
C TRP A 42 1.33 4.35 -1.51
N VAL A 43 1.03 3.15 -2.03
CA VAL A 43 1.67 2.58 -3.21
C VAL A 43 0.58 2.27 -4.21
N GLY A 44 0.72 2.82 -5.42
CA GLY A 44 -0.12 2.49 -6.56
C GLY A 44 0.59 1.54 -7.51
N ILE A 45 -0.17 0.63 -8.12
CA ILE A 45 0.29 -0.22 -9.22
C ILE A 45 -0.64 -0.09 -10.42
N PHE A 46 -0.07 -0.23 -11.62
CA PHE A 46 -0.75 -0.23 -12.90
C PHE A 46 -0.38 -1.50 -13.67
N GLY A 47 -1.26 -1.92 -14.57
CA GLY A 47 -1.01 -3.06 -15.45
C GLY A 47 -1.96 -3.07 -16.63
N PRO A 48 -1.79 -3.99 -17.59
CA PRO A 48 -2.52 -3.95 -18.87
C PRO A 48 -4.03 -4.18 -18.74
N GLU A 49 -4.48 -4.73 -17.61
CA GLU A 49 -5.90 -5.07 -17.35
C GLU A 49 -6.50 -4.32 -16.14
N ILE A 50 -5.75 -3.38 -15.54
CA ILE A 50 -6.20 -2.58 -14.40
C ILE A 50 -5.83 -1.12 -14.61
N ASP A 51 -6.71 -0.19 -14.27
CA ASP A 51 -6.35 1.23 -14.25
C ASP A 51 -5.37 1.46 -13.10
N GLU A 52 -5.85 1.49 -11.85
CA GLU A 52 -4.98 1.68 -10.69
C GLU A 52 -5.47 0.84 -9.51
N VAL A 53 -4.51 0.26 -8.78
CA VAL A 53 -4.76 -0.34 -7.46
C VAL A 53 -3.83 0.31 -6.45
N VAL A 54 -4.41 0.80 -5.37
CA VAL A 54 -3.69 1.51 -4.31
C VAL A 54 -3.79 0.74 -3.01
N LEU A 55 -2.65 0.59 -2.32
CA LEU A 55 -2.60 0.22 -0.92
C LEU A 55 -1.98 1.37 -0.13
N GLU A 56 -2.73 1.87 0.84
CA GLU A 56 -2.33 2.93 1.75
C GLU A 56 -2.10 2.35 3.15
N VAL A 57 -1.13 2.91 3.88
CA VAL A 57 -0.91 2.59 5.29
C VAL A 57 -0.74 3.86 6.12
N HIS A 58 -1.36 3.84 7.30
CA HIS A 58 -1.23 4.88 8.32
C HIS A 58 -0.31 4.42 9.45
N LYS A 59 0.23 5.37 10.21
CA LYS A 59 1.15 5.15 11.33
C LYS A 59 0.56 4.24 12.43
N ASP A 60 -0.76 4.22 12.56
CA ASP A 60 -1.51 3.37 13.48
C ASP A 60 -1.73 1.93 12.97
N LEU A 61 -1.06 1.55 11.88
CA LEU A 61 -1.18 0.26 11.16
C LEU A 61 -2.50 0.08 10.39
N THR A 62 -3.31 1.12 10.24
CA THR A 62 -4.48 1.06 9.35
C THR A 62 -4.04 0.92 7.90
N LEU A 63 -4.45 -0.17 7.26
CA LEU A 63 -4.33 -0.42 5.83
C LEU A 63 -5.65 -0.10 5.13
N ILE A 64 -5.57 0.60 4.01
CA ILE A 64 -6.71 0.92 3.14
C ILE A 64 -6.36 0.47 1.74
N GLY A 65 -7.12 -0.48 1.19
CA GLY A 65 -6.94 -0.97 -0.17
C GLY A 65 -8.06 -0.50 -1.08
N ASN A 66 -7.72 0.23 -2.14
CA ASN A 66 -8.60 0.58 -3.25
C ASN A 66 -8.21 -0.27 -4.47
N PHE A 67 -9.13 -1.10 -4.94
CA PHE A 67 -8.83 -2.11 -5.98
C PHE A 67 -9.67 -1.98 -7.26
N ASP A 68 -10.47 -0.94 -7.36
CA ASP A 68 -11.34 -0.68 -8.50
C ASP A 68 -11.34 0.80 -8.91
N GLY A 69 -10.40 1.59 -8.37
CA GLY A 69 -10.28 3.02 -8.64
C GLY A 69 -11.37 3.87 -8.00
N THR A 70 -12.28 3.28 -7.19
CA THR A 70 -13.38 4.01 -6.56
C THR A 70 -13.22 4.06 -5.04
N ALA A 71 -13.42 5.25 -4.47
CA ALA A 71 -13.37 5.43 -3.00
C ALA A 71 -14.51 4.68 -2.27
N GLU A 72 -15.57 4.28 -2.99
CA GLU A 72 -16.76 3.64 -2.41
C GLU A 72 -16.51 2.18 -1.96
N ASN A 73 -15.49 1.52 -2.50
CA ASN A 73 -15.23 0.09 -2.27
C ASN A 73 -13.89 -0.18 -1.55
N GLU A 74 -13.37 0.82 -0.84
CA GLU A 74 -12.17 0.66 -0.02
C GLU A 74 -12.33 -0.45 1.03
N ILE A 75 -11.30 -1.30 1.15
CA ILE A 75 -11.24 -2.31 2.21
C ILE A 75 -10.27 -1.82 3.27
N LYS A 76 -10.76 -1.67 4.51
CA LYS A 76 -9.97 -1.18 5.65
C LYS A 76 -9.69 -2.29 6.65
N LYS A 77 -8.46 -2.33 7.15
CA LYS A 77 -8.00 -3.29 8.18
C LYS A 77 -6.88 -2.68 9.01
N VAL A 78 -6.90 -2.89 10.31
CA VAL A 78 -5.72 -2.61 11.16
C VAL A 78 -4.79 -3.83 11.11
N ALA A 79 -3.57 -3.65 10.62
CA ALA A 79 -2.55 -4.70 10.61
C ALA A 79 -2.04 -4.98 12.03
N LYS A 80 -1.56 -6.21 12.28
CA LYS A 80 -1.05 -6.63 13.58
C LYS A 80 0.28 -6.00 13.95
N ASN A 81 1.11 -5.72 12.93
CA ASN A 81 2.45 -5.14 13.06
C ASN A 81 2.99 -4.76 11.68
N TRP A 82 4.15 -4.10 11.67
CA TRP A 82 4.84 -3.67 10.45
C TRP A 82 5.25 -4.81 9.51
N ASN A 83 5.48 -6.04 10.01
CA ASN A 83 5.78 -7.17 9.14
C ASN A 83 4.55 -7.59 8.31
N GLU A 84 3.34 -7.48 8.87
CA GLU A 84 2.11 -7.70 8.11
C GLU A 84 1.91 -6.61 7.05
N VAL A 85 2.21 -5.35 7.37
CA VAL A 85 2.19 -4.24 6.42
C VAL A 85 3.14 -4.53 5.25
N GLU A 86 4.41 -4.84 5.54
CA GLU A 86 5.41 -5.17 4.52
C GLU A 86 4.96 -6.34 3.63
N SER A 87 4.44 -7.41 4.22
CA SER A 87 3.97 -8.58 3.45
C SER A 87 2.77 -8.26 2.56
N ASN A 88 1.89 -7.34 2.96
CA ASN A 88 0.78 -6.90 2.12
C ASN A 88 1.25 -6.04 0.93
N PHE A 89 2.25 -5.18 1.13
CA PHE A 89 2.89 -4.45 0.02
C PHE A 89 3.67 -5.37 -0.92
N GLU A 90 4.31 -6.42 -0.41
CA GLU A 90 4.93 -7.44 -1.26
C GLU A 90 3.90 -8.14 -2.15
N LEU A 91 2.71 -8.45 -1.63
CA LEU A 91 1.61 -8.99 -2.45
C LEU A 91 1.15 -8.00 -3.52
N LEU A 92 1.07 -6.70 -3.18
CA LEU A 92 0.71 -5.65 -4.13
C LEU A 92 1.73 -5.57 -5.27
N LEU A 93 3.02 -5.41 -4.96
CA LEU A 93 4.08 -5.26 -5.96
C LEU A 93 4.22 -6.49 -6.88
N ASN A 94 3.86 -7.67 -6.37
CA ASN A 94 3.82 -8.91 -7.17
C ASN A 94 2.50 -9.11 -7.94
N GLY A 95 1.54 -8.19 -7.84
CA GLY A 95 0.24 -8.30 -8.50
C GLY A 95 -0.67 -9.42 -7.94
N ASN A 96 -0.42 -9.86 -6.70
CA ASN A 96 -1.19 -10.92 -6.04
C ASN A 96 -2.48 -10.38 -5.38
N LEU A 97 -3.30 -9.66 -6.17
CA LEU A 97 -4.44 -8.90 -5.67
C LEU A 97 -5.53 -9.74 -5.02
N THR A 98 -5.76 -10.97 -5.52
CA THR A 98 -6.75 -11.88 -4.94
C THR A 98 -6.42 -12.23 -3.49
N GLU A 99 -5.15 -12.53 -3.21
CA GLU A 99 -4.69 -12.83 -1.84
C GLU A 99 -4.67 -11.58 -0.98
N LEU A 100 -4.22 -10.44 -1.53
CA LEU A 100 -4.23 -9.16 -0.81
C LEU A 100 -5.65 -8.76 -0.38
N LYS A 101 -6.63 -8.77 -1.30
CA LYS A 101 -8.05 -8.52 -1.00
C LYS A 101 -8.57 -9.45 0.10
N LYS A 102 -8.21 -10.73 0.05
CA LYS A 102 -8.61 -11.72 1.05
C LYS A 102 -8.00 -11.46 2.43
N ARG A 103 -6.74 -11.01 2.49
CA ARG A 103 -6.07 -10.66 3.75
C ARG A 103 -6.65 -9.42 4.41
N LEU A 104 -7.05 -8.42 3.61
CA LEU A 104 -7.68 -7.21 4.12
C LEU A 104 -9.12 -7.46 4.60
N LYS A 105 -9.84 -8.42 4.00
CA LYS A 105 -11.20 -8.80 4.45
C LYS A 105 -11.24 -9.71 5.68
N LYS A 106 -10.12 -10.34 6.05
CA LYS A 106 -10.05 -11.24 7.23
C LYS A 106 -9.63 -10.45 8.47
N ASN A 107 -10.58 -10.29 9.39
CA ASN A 107 -10.35 -9.88 10.79
C ASN A 107 -9.80 -11.05 11.60
#